data_AF-A0A1F4H1K1-F1
#
_entry.id   AF-A0A1F4H1K1-F1
#
_cell.length_a   1.000
_cell.length_b   1.000
_cell.length_c   1.000
_cell.angle_alpha   90.00
_cell.angle_beta   90.00
_cell.angle_gamma   90.00
#
_symmetry.space_group_name_H-M   'P 1'
#
loop_
_entity.id
_entity.type
_entity.pdbx_description
1 polymer ?
#
loop_
_entity_poly.entity_id
_entity_poly.type
_entity_poly.pdbx_seq_one_letter_code
_entity_poly.pdbx_strand_id
1 'polypeptide(L)'
;MTDMKLTLNDDEVETLLKREARACLPYLRLVLLYLYPFALFKDATRGPAHVKERALFYNRTMRWMLLAYLRRWCVLASLLFIAIAGIETLAAKPSMLIIPAAVLGVLACIALTVMVWTFAAYVLLSRAPSRAGRRSMR
;
A
#
# COMPACT_ATOMS: atom_id res chain seq x y z
N MET A 1 -11.07 3.07 -24.05
CA MET A 1 -11.15 2.29 -22.81
C MET A 1 -9.73 1.88 -22.47
N THR A 2 -9.03 2.81 -21.84
CA THR A 2 -7.57 2.95 -21.90
C THR A 2 -6.92 1.97 -20.93
N ASP A 3 -5.99 1.18 -21.45
CA ASP A 3 -5.12 0.25 -20.74
C ASP A 3 -4.38 1.01 -19.63
N MET A 4 -4.95 1.03 -18.42
CA MET A 4 -4.37 1.68 -17.26
C MET A 4 -3.32 0.77 -16.62
N LYS A 5 -2.35 0.33 -17.43
CA LYS A 5 -1.09 -0.21 -16.95
C LYS A 5 -0.32 0.94 -16.32
N LEU A 6 -0.48 1.06 -15.01
CA LEU A 6 0.41 1.83 -14.11
C LEU A 6 1.80 1.17 -14.03
N THR A 7 2.38 0.77 -15.15
CA THR A 7 3.80 0.40 -15.21
C THR A 7 4.57 1.70 -15.38
N LEU A 8 4.74 2.42 -14.28
CA LEU A 8 5.61 3.59 -14.22
C LEU A 8 7.02 3.15 -14.60
N ASN A 9 7.66 3.91 -15.49
CA ASN A 9 9.06 3.68 -15.80
C ASN A 9 9.91 3.92 -14.55
N ASP A 10 11.08 3.28 -14.47
CA ASP A 10 11.99 3.38 -13.33
C ASP A 10 12.31 4.84 -12.94
N ASP A 11 12.48 5.72 -13.94
CA ASP A 11 12.74 7.14 -13.75
C ASP A 11 11.49 7.92 -13.27
N GLU A 12 10.30 7.48 -13.67
CA GLU A 12 9.04 8.08 -13.21
C GLU A 12 8.77 7.74 -11.74
N VAL A 13 9.14 6.54 -11.29
CA VAL A 13 9.03 6.15 -9.88
C VAL A 13 9.87 7.06 -8.99
N GLU A 14 11.11 7.35 -9.39
CA GLU A 14 12.02 8.20 -8.62
C GLU A 14 11.57 9.66 -8.59
N THR A 15 11.02 10.17 -9.70
CA THR A 15 10.45 11.52 -9.74
C THR A 15 9.22 11.64 -8.84
N LEU A 16 8.35 10.63 -8.79
CA LEU A 16 7.15 10.61 -7.95
C LEU A 16 7.42 10.55 -6.44
N LEU A 17 8.64 10.22 -6.01
CA LEU A 17 9.05 10.35 -4.61
C LEU A 17 9.13 11.82 -4.18
N LYS A 18 9.46 12.73 -5.10
CA LYS A 18 9.54 14.18 -4.83
C LYS A 18 8.15 14.74 -4.56
N ARG A 19 8.04 15.57 -3.51
CA ARG A 19 6.76 16.20 -3.12
C ARG A 19 6.22 17.11 -4.22
N GLU A 20 7.10 17.85 -4.88
CA GLU A 20 6.77 18.79 -5.97
C GLU A 20 6.19 18.06 -7.19
N ALA A 21 6.80 16.95 -7.59
CA ALA A 21 6.29 16.13 -8.69
C ALA A 21 4.89 15.57 -8.40
N ARG A 22 4.60 15.21 -7.14
CA ARG A 22 3.26 14.78 -6.71
C ARG A 22 2.23 15.91 -6.74
N ALA A 23 2.65 17.15 -6.50
CA ALA A 23 1.74 18.31 -6.54
C ALA A 23 1.26 18.62 -7.97
N CYS A 24 2.05 18.27 -8.99
CA CYS A 24 1.68 18.44 -10.39
C CYS A 24 0.80 17.30 -10.94
N LEU A 25 0.50 16.26 -10.14
CA LEU A 25 -0.34 15.16 -10.61
C LEU A 25 -1.82 15.51 -10.61
N PRO A 26 -2.60 14.99 -11.57
CA PRO A 26 -4.05 15.11 -11.51
C PRO A 26 -4.60 14.39 -10.27
N TYR A 27 -5.63 14.96 -9.66
CA TYR A 27 -6.18 14.53 -8.36
C TYR A 27 -6.49 13.03 -8.29
N LEU A 28 -7.08 12.46 -9.35
CA LEU A 28 -7.34 11.02 -9.45
C LEU A 28 -6.08 10.16 -9.37
N ARG A 29 -4.97 10.58 -9.99
CA ARG A 29 -3.68 9.87 -9.91
C ARG A 29 -3.10 9.96 -8.50
N LEU A 30 -3.26 11.09 -7.83
CA LEU A 30 -2.80 11.26 -6.46
C LEU A 30 -3.59 10.36 -5.50
N VAL A 31 -4.91 10.28 -5.68
CA VAL A 31 -5.77 9.35 -4.93
C VAL A 31 -5.38 7.90 -5.19
N LEU A 32 -5.17 7.51 -6.46
CA LEU A 32 -4.74 6.16 -6.80
C LEU A 32 -3.36 5.82 -6.22
N LEU A 33 -2.40 6.75 -6.25
CA LEU A 33 -1.08 6.56 -5.64
C LEU A 33 -1.18 6.43 -4.12
N TYR A 34 -2.16 7.11 -3.51
CA TYR A 34 -2.45 7.01 -2.09
C TYR A 34 -3.08 5.67 -1.71
N LEU A 35 -4.02 5.16 -2.53
CA LEU A 35 -4.65 3.85 -2.33
C LEU A 35 -3.74 2.68 -2.72
N TYR A 36 -2.87 2.86 -3.71
CA TYR A 36 -2.03 1.80 -4.28
C TYR A 36 -0.54 2.17 -4.17
N PRO A 37 0.07 1.99 -2.99
CA PRO A 37 1.48 2.34 -2.76
C PRO A 37 2.44 1.47 -3.56
N PHE A 38 1.97 0.35 -4.09
CA PHE A 38 2.73 -0.59 -4.93
C PHE A 38 3.15 0.01 -6.27
N ALA A 39 2.51 1.10 -6.74
CA ALA A 39 2.93 1.81 -7.94
C ALA A 39 4.36 2.40 -7.83
N LEU A 40 4.89 2.56 -6.61
CA LEU A 40 6.25 3.07 -6.37
C LEU A 40 7.31 1.96 -6.30
N PHE A 41 6.92 0.70 -6.53
CA PHE A 41 7.84 -0.43 -6.54
C PHE A 41 8.13 -0.85 -7.98
N LYS A 42 9.38 -1.22 -8.23
CA LYS A 42 9.83 -1.68 -9.55
C LYS A 42 9.33 -3.10 -9.80
N ASP A 43 8.90 -3.41 -11.02
CA ASP A 43 8.44 -4.76 -11.37
C ASP A 43 9.63 -5.73 -11.44
N ALA A 44 9.68 -6.69 -10.53
CA ALA A 44 10.73 -7.71 -10.46
C ALA A 44 10.38 -9.01 -11.21
N THR A 45 9.23 -9.08 -11.89
CA THR A 45 8.77 -10.31 -12.55
C THR A 45 9.33 -10.48 -13.96
N ARG A 46 9.72 -9.38 -14.63
CA ARG A 46 10.14 -9.34 -16.04
C ARG A 46 11.63 -8.98 -16.17
N GLY A 47 12.24 -9.41 -17.28
CA GLY A 47 13.61 -9.06 -17.65
C GLY A 47 14.71 -10.05 -17.21
N PRO A 48 15.97 -9.76 -17.60
CA PRO A 48 17.15 -10.56 -17.24
C PRO A 48 17.37 -10.66 -15.72
N ALA A 49 18.05 -11.72 -15.26
CA ALA A 49 18.28 -11.98 -13.83
C ALA A 49 18.92 -10.79 -13.08
N HIS A 50 19.87 -10.08 -13.70
CA HIS A 50 20.52 -8.91 -13.11
C HIS A 50 19.57 -7.71 -12.93
N VAL A 51 18.61 -7.53 -13.85
CA VAL A 51 17.59 -6.47 -13.75
C VAL A 51 16.61 -6.79 -12.62
N LYS A 52 16.21 -8.06 -12.50
CA LYS A 52 15.34 -8.54 -11.42
C LYS A 52 15.97 -8.37 -10.05
N GLU A 53 17.25 -8.70 -9.90
CA GLU A 53 17.97 -8.53 -8.64
C GLU A 53 18.08 -7.06 -8.24
N ARG A 54 18.37 -6.15 -9.19
CA ARG A 54 18.37 -4.70 -8.93
C ARG A 54 17.00 -4.18 -8.54
N ALA A 55 15.93 -4.60 -9.22
CA ALA A 55 14.55 -4.23 -8.88
C ALA A 55 14.17 -4.75 -7.48
N LEU A 56 14.53 -5.99 -7.13
CA LEU A 56 14.29 -6.55 -5.79
C LEU A 56 15.08 -5.83 -4.71
N PHE A 57 16.35 -5.50 -4.96
CA PHE A 57 17.16 -4.74 -4.02
C PHE A 57 16.52 -3.38 -3.74
N TYR A 58 16.17 -2.63 -4.79
CA TYR A 58 15.47 -1.35 -4.69
C TYR A 58 14.17 -1.47 -3.88
N ASN A 59 13.32 -2.45 -4.22
CA ASN A 59 12.05 -2.69 -3.55
C ASN A 59 12.24 -2.98 -2.05
N ARG A 60 13.30 -3.69 -1.67
CA ARG A 60 13.64 -3.93 -0.26
C ARG A 60 14.09 -2.65 0.44
N THR A 61 14.90 -1.82 -0.20
CA THR A 61 15.34 -0.54 0.38
C THR A 61 14.14 0.38 0.62
N MET A 62 13.17 0.36 -0.30
CA MET A 62 11.93 1.14 -0.22
C MET A 62 10.86 0.53 0.70
N ARG A 63 11.10 -0.64 1.34
CA ARG A 63 10.12 -1.31 2.20
C ARG A 63 9.60 -0.44 3.36
N TRP A 64 10.42 0.49 3.84
CA TRP A 64 10.05 1.39 4.93
C TRP A 64 8.87 2.29 4.58
N MET A 65 8.69 2.60 3.29
CA MET A 65 7.56 3.37 2.81
C MET A 65 6.23 2.62 3.02
N LEU A 66 6.20 1.29 2.79
CA LEU A 66 5.02 0.46 3.08
C LEU A 66 4.66 0.51 4.58
N LEU A 67 5.65 0.54 5.46
CA LEU A 67 5.43 0.61 6.91
C LEU A 67 4.79 1.94 7.32
N ALA A 68 5.23 3.05 6.72
CA ALA A 68 4.63 4.37 6.93
C ALA A 68 3.18 4.43 6.42
N TYR A 69 2.87 3.78 5.30
CA TYR A 69 1.51 3.64 4.80
C TYR A 69 0.66 2.77 5.72
N LEU A 70 1.18 1.62 6.16
CA LEU A 70 0.49 0.72 7.09
C LEU A 70 0.12 1.46 8.37
N ARG A 71 1.04 2.26 8.93
CA ARG A 71 0.76 3.09 10.12
C ARG A 71 -0.41 4.05 9.89
N ARG A 72 -0.50 4.70 8.72
CA ARG A 72 -1.62 5.61 8.40
C ARG A 72 -2.95 4.87 8.34
N TRP A 73 -2.98 3.70 7.69
CA TRP A 73 -4.17 2.87 7.61
C TRP A 73 -4.56 2.27 8.97
N CYS A 74 -3.60 1.91 9.83
CA CYS A 74 -3.86 1.52 11.22
C CYS A 74 -4.53 2.65 12.01
N VAL A 75 -4.01 3.88 11.91
CA VAL A 75 -4.63 5.05 12.58
C VAL A 75 -6.06 5.26 12.08
N LEU A 76 -6.28 5.19 10.76
CA LEU A 76 -7.61 5.32 10.17
C LEU A 76 -8.56 4.22 10.66
N ALA A 77 -8.08 2.97 10.70
CA ALA A 77 -8.85 1.83 11.18
C ALA A 77 -9.19 1.97 12.67
N SER A 78 -8.24 2.40 13.51
CA SER A 78 -8.49 2.66 14.94
C SER A 78 -9.51 3.78 15.15
N LEU A 79 -9.42 4.88 14.37
CA LEU A 79 -10.40 5.96 14.43
C LEU A 79 -11.80 5.49 14.04
N LEU A 80 -11.91 4.71 12.95
CA LEU A 80 -13.17 4.13 12.52
C LEU A 80 -13.74 3.17 13.57
N PHE A 81 -12.90 2.36 14.20
CA PHE A 81 -13.33 1.44 15.25
C PHE A 81 -13.86 2.18 16.49
N ILE A 82 -13.17 3.24 16.93
CA ILE A 82 -13.63 4.11 18.02
C ILE A 82 -14.95 4.78 17.65
N ALA A 83 -15.10 5.26 16.41
CA ALA A 83 -16.33 5.87 15.93
C ALA A 83 -17.51 4.88 15.93
N ILE A 84 -17.29 3.65 15.49
CA ILE A 84 -18.31 2.57 15.51
C ILE A 84 -18.70 2.26 16.96
N ALA A 85 -17.74 2.03 17.85
CA ALA A 85 -18.00 1.76 19.26
C ALA A 85 -18.75 2.92 19.95
N GLY A 86 -18.45 4.17 19.58
CA GLY A 86 -19.18 5.35 20.06
C GLY A 86 -20.62 5.41 19.54
N ILE A 87 -20.86 5.05 18.28
CA ILE A 87 -22.22 5.01 17.71
C ILE A 87 -23.06 3.92 18.37
N GLU A 88 -22.46 2.76 18.67
CA GLU A 88 -23.15 1.67 19.38
C GLU A 88 -23.58 2.08 20.79
N THR A 89 -22.77 2.86 21.51
CA THR A 89 -23.15 3.36 22.84
C THR A 89 -24.21 4.47 22.79
N LEU A 90 -24.26 5.25 21.70
CA LEU A 90 -25.30 6.26 21.45
C LEU A 90 -26.59 5.68 20.85
N ALA A 91 -26.60 4.41 20.45
CA ALA A 91 -27.72 3.74 19.77
C ALA A 91 -28.94 3.44 20.67
N ALA A 92 -29.22 4.28 21.67
CA ALA A 92 -30.49 4.28 22.39
C ALA A 92 -31.69 4.64 21.48
N LYS A 93 -31.45 5.13 20.25
CA LYS A 93 -32.46 5.36 19.19
C LYS A 93 -32.02 4.70 17.87
N PRO A 94 -32.57 3.52 17.53
CA PRO A 94 -32.05 2.66 16.45
C PRO A 94 -32.35 3.16 15.02
N SER A 95 -33.28 4.09 14.81
CA SER A 95 -33.80 4.38 13.46
C SER A 95 -32.95 5.35 12.63
N MET A 96 -32.09 6.18 13.23
CA MET A 96 -31.33 7.22 12.50
C MET A 96 -29.85 6.88 12.24
N LEU A 97 -29.30 5.86 12.91
CA LEU A 97 -27.85 5.58 12.92
C LEU A 97 -27.41 4.40 12.05
N ILE A 98 -28.36 3.70 11.40
CA ILE A 98 -28.07 2.52 10.55
C ILE A 98 -27.21 2.90 9.34
N ILE A 99 -27.52 4.02 8.67
CA ILE A 99 -26.82 4.45 7.45
C ILE A 99 -25.36 4.87 7.76
N PRO A 100 -25.09 5.72 8.76
CA PRO A 100 -23.71 6.05 9.16
C PRO A 100 -22.90 4.82 9.60
N ALA A 101 -23.49 3.91 10.37
CA ALA A 101 -22.81 2.70 10.82
C ALA A 101 -22.40 1.80 9.64
N ALA A 102 -23.28 1.63 8.64
CA ALA A 102 -22.97 0.85 7.45
C ALA A 102 -21.82 1.46 6.63
N VAL A 103 -21.80 2.78 6.45
CA VAL A 103 -20.72 3.49 5.73
C VAL A 103 -19.38 3.30 6.46
N LEU A 104 -19.36 3.44 7.79
CA LEU A 104 -18.15 3.23 8.58
C LEU A 104 -17.66 1.77 8.51
N GLY A 105 -18.58 0.80 8.51
CA GLY A 105 -18.25 -0.61 8.34
C GLY A 105 -17.59 -0.91 6.98
N VAL A 106 -18.11 -0.34 5.89
CA VAL A 106 -17.51 -0.48 4.55
C VAL A 106 -16.11 0.12 4.52
N LEU A 107 -15.93 1.33 5.06
CA LEU A 107 -14.61 1.98 5.14
C LEU A 107 -13.60 1.17 5.96
N ALA A 108 -14.04 0.58 7.08
CA ALA A 108 -13.21 -0.30 7.90
C ALA A 108 -12.78 -1.56 7.13
N CYS A 109 -13.70 -2.15 6.35
CA CYS A 109 -13.41 -3.33 5.54
C CYS A 109 -12.38 -3.05 4.42
N ILE A 110 -12.51 -1.89 3.76
CA ILE A 110 -11.53 -1.42 2.76
C ILE A 110 -10.16 -1.22 3.41
N ALA A 111 -10.12 -0.54 4.56
CA ALA A 111 -8.88 -0.31 5.31
C ALA A 111 -8.19 -1.62 5.71
N LEU A 112 -8.95 -2.61 6.21
CA LEU A 112 -8.43 -3.94 6.53
C LEU A 112 -7.85 -4.64 5.31
N THR A 113 -8.55 -4.61 4.17
CA THR A 113 -8.09 -5.23 2.93
C THR A 113 -6.76 -4.64 2.46
N VAL A 114 -6.66 -3.31 2.44
CA VAL A 114 -5.42 -2.60 2.09
C VAL A 114 -4.30 -2.92 3.08
N MET A 115 -4.58 -2.99 4.38
CA MET A 115 -3.59 -3.39 5.38
C MET A 115 -3.07 -4.81 5.16
N VAL A 116 -3.96 -5.79 4.93
CA VAL A 116 -3.57 -7.19 4.72
C VAL A 116 -2.67 -7.33 3.48
N TRP A 117 -3.04 -6.69 2.36
CA TRP A 117 -2.22 -6.71 1.15
C TRP A 117 -0.86 -6.01 1.34
N THR A 118 -0.86 -4.84 1.99
CA THR A 118 0.37 -4.09 2.31
C THR A 118 1.29 -4.91 3.21
N PHE A 119 0.72 -5.57 4.23
CA PHE A 119 1.46 -6.42 5.16
C PHE A 119 2.00 -7.67 4.48
N ALA A 120 1.19 -8.35 3.66
CA ALA A 120 1.64 -9.52 2.89
C ALA A 120 2.82 -9.17 1.99
N ALA A 121 2.75 -8.04 1.28
CA ALA A 121 3.86 -7.56 0.45
C ALA A 121 5.10 -7.19 1.26
N TYR A 122 4.94 -6.53 2.42
CA TYR A 122 6.04 -6.25 3.33
C TYR A 122 6.74 -7.53 3.81
N VAL A 123 5.95 -8.55 4.17
CA VAL A 123 6.46 -9.86 4.59
C VAL A 123 7.16 -10.58 3.44
N LEU A 124 6.61 -10.55 2.23
CA LEU A 124 7.24 -11.14 1.05
C LEU A 124 8.59 -10.48 0.73
N LEU A 125 8.66 -9.16 0.79
CA LEU A 125 9.91 -8.41 0.61
C LEU A 125 10.92 -8.68 1.74
N SER A 126 10.44 -8.98 2.94
CA SER A 126 11.27 -9.31 4.11
C SER A 126 11.77 -10.76 4.12
N ARG A 127 11.09 -11.68 3.42
CA ARG A 127 11.40 -13.12 3.41
C ARG A 127 12.44 -13.55 2.39
N ALA A 128 12.87 -12.66 1.50
CA ALA A 128 13.67 -13.09 0.37
C ALA A 128 15.10 -13.50 0.80
N PRO A 129 15.60 -14.64 0.27
CA PRO A 129 16.44 -15.53 1.04
C PRO A 129 17.92 -15.21 0.87
N SER A 130 18.69 -15.35 1.94
CA SER A 130 20.12 -15.59 1.92
C SER A 130 20.42 -16.89 1.15
N ARG A 131 20.59 -16.80 -0.17
CA ARG A 131 21.02 -17.92 -1.03
C ARG A 131 22.11 -17.52 -2.02
N ALA A 132 23.12 -16.79 -1.54
CA ALA A 132 24.33 -16.47 -2.29
C ALA A 132 25.63 -16.89 -1.57
N GLY A 133 25.57 -17.91 -0.70
CA GLY A 133 26.74 -18.33 0.09
C GLY A 133 26.97 -19.84 0.19
N ARG A 134 26.35 -20.67 -0.67
CA ARG A 134 26.45 -22.14 -0.55
C ARG A 134 26.62 -22.88 -1.89
N ARG A 135 27.35 -22.29 -2.83
CA ARG A 135 27.65 -22.90 -4.15
C ARG A 135 29.06 -22.63 -4.69
N SER A 136 30.04 -22.35 -3.82
CA SER A 136 31.45 -22.13 -4.21
C SER A 136 32.45 -22.87 -3.31
N MET A 137 32.08 -24.05 -2.80
CA MET A 137 33.01 -24.97 -2.11
C MET A 137 32.70 -26.44 -2.44
N ARG A 138 32.44 -26.73 -3.72
CA ARG A 138 32.60 -28.07 -4.30
C ARG A 138 33.15 -27.92 -5.70
#